data_AF-A0A963J7M6-F1
#
_entry.id   AF-A0A963J7M6-F1
#
_cell.length_a   1.000
_cell.length_b   1.000
_cell.length_c   1.000
_cell.angle_alpha   90.00
_cell.angle_beta   90.00
_cell.angle_gamma   90.00
#
_symmetry.space_group_name_H-M   'P 1'
#
loop_
_entity.id
_entity.type
_entity.pdbx_description
1 polymer ?
#
loop_
_entity_poly.entity_id
_entity_poly.type
_entity_poly.pdbx_seq_one_letter_code
_entity_poly.pdbx_strand_id
1 'polypeptide(L)'
;MERVTESAKGPGVHLPVMVAAELQDSLLVVMHDLHRLEGLLSHATDNLLERFGEANDSLSEALVQRSPELVAVQNALKSAVVELQFQDMASQLIWHTTKVLQSCAFQLAAEAMGSEDGEEPAALAEMAPDRPNPVTQSEMDAGSVELF
;
A
#
# COMPACT_ATOMS: atom_id res chain seq x y z
N MET A 1 12.04 27.54 42.16
CA MET A 1 10.70 27.52 41.53
C MET A 1 10.79 26.49 40.43
N GLU A 2 10.49 25.25 40.80
CA GLU A 2 10.75 24.02 40.04
C GLU A 2 9.51 23.73 39.20
N ARG A 3 9.62 23.84 37.87
CA ARG A 3 8.59 23.35 36.95
C ARG A 3 9.01 21.95 36.53
N VAL A 4 8.52 20.96 37.28
CA VAL A 4 8.44 19.58 36.82
C VAL A 4 7.63 19.60 35.53
N THR A 5 8.26 19.26 34.41
CA THR A 5 7.57 18.91 33.17
C THR A 5 6.76 17.66 33.46
N GLU A 6 5.45 17.86 33.62
CA GLU A 6 4.48 16.80 33.87
C GLU A 6 4.29 16.00 32.56
N SER A 7 5.31 15.21 32.20
CA SER A 7 5.20 14.22 31.13
C SER A 7 4.15 13.19 31.55
N ALA A 8 3.11 13.09 30.73
CA ALA A 8 1.95 12.19 30.78
C ALA A 8 1.95 11.18 31.95
N LYS A 9 1.29 11.55 33.06
CA LYS A 9 1.11 10.72 34.27
C LYS A 9 0.01 9.67 34.11
N GLY A 10 -0.01 8.95 32.98
CA GLY A 10 -0.83 7.76 32.75
C GLY A 10 -0.02 6.48 33.01
N PRO A 11 -0.66 5.30 33.14
CA PRO A 11 0.08 4.04 33.14
C PRO A 11 0.83 3.89 31.80
N GLY A 12 2.16 3.86 31.86
CA GLY A 12 3.05 3.69 30.72
C GLY A 12 3.85 2.39 30.81
N VAL A 13 4.25 1.86 29.64
CA VAL A 13 5.18 0.71 29.55
C VAL A 13 6.56 1.26 29.21
N HIS A 14 7.55 0.97 30.04
CA HIS A 14 8.94 1.34 29.76
C HIS A 14 9.61 0.27 28.89
N LEU A 15 10.03 0.65 27.68
CA LEU A 15 10.80 -0.21 26.78
C LEU A 15 12.29 0.17 26.85
N PRO A 16 13.22 -0.81 26.97
CA PRO A 16 14.64 -0.51 26.85
C PRO A 16 14.96 0.03 25.45
N VAL A 17 15.81 1.05 25.35
CA VAL A 17 16.16 1.73 24.09
C VAL A 17 16.65 0.74 23.02
N MET A 18 17.45 -0.26 23.41
CA MET A 18 17.91 -1.29 22.47
C MET A 18 16.76 -2.09 21.85
N VAL A 19 15.71 -2.40 22.64
CA VAL A 19 14.54 -3.13 22.12
C VAL A 19 13.70 -2.21 21.20
N ALA A 20 13.60 -0.93 21.53
CA ALA A 20 12.94 0.06 20.66
C ALA A 20 13.67 0.19 19.31
N ALA A 21 15.01 0.23 19.33
CA ALA A 21 15.84 0.28 18.14
C ALA A 21 15.71 -0.99 17.28
N GLU A 22 15.77 -2.18 17.89
CA GLU A 22 15.58 -3.45 17.17
C GLU A 22 14.19 -3.54 16.52
N LEU A 23 13.14 -3.06 17.21
CA LEU A 23 11.79 -3.00 16.66
C LEU A 23 11.71 -1.98 15.52
N GLN A 24 12.31 -0.81 15.68
CA GLN A 24 12.39 0.20 14.61
C GLN A 24 13.09 -0.37 13.37
N ASP A 25 14.24 -1.00 13.52
CA ASP A 25 14.98 -1.63 12.41
C ASP A 25 14.14 -2.70 11.72
N SER A 26 13.42 -3.52 12.49
CA SER A 26 12.50 -4.52 11.94
C SER A 26 11.39 -3.89 11.10
N LEU A 27 10.82 -2.76 11.55
CA LEU A 27 9.81 -2.01 10.79
C LEU A 27 10.41 -1.42 9.50
N LEU A 28 11.64 -0.88 9.55
CA LEU A 28 12.34 -0.37 8.37
C LEU A 28 12.58 -1.47 7.33
N VAL A 29 12.96 -2.68 7.77
CA VAL A 29 13.13 -3.85 6.88
C VAL A 29 11.80 -4.22 6.22
N VAL A 30 10.71 -4.31 6.98
CA VAL A 30 9.39 -4.64 6.44
C VAL A 30 8.95 -3.60 5.41
N MET A 31 9.19 -2.30 5.64
CA MET A 31 8.86 -1.26 4.67
C MET A 31 9.65 -1.41 3.36
N HIS A 32 10.94 -1.76 3.44
CA HIS A 32 11.73 -2.04 2.24
C HIS A 32 11.17 -3.25 1.47
N ASP A 33 10.77 -4.31 2.18
CA ASP A 33 10.17 -5.49 1.57
C ASP A 33 8.80 -5.19 0.95
N LEU A 34 7.97 -4.35 1.57
CA LEU A 34 6.70 -3.89 1.01
C LEU A 34 6.91 -3.07 -0.26
N HIS A 35 7.89 -2.17 -0.28
CA HIS A 35 8.22 -1.41 -1.49
C HIS A 35 8.72 -2.33 -2.62
N ARG A 36 9.52 -3.34 -2.28
CA ARG A 36 9.96 -4.35 -3.25
C ARG A 36 8.77 -5.18 -3.76
N LEU A 37 7.85 -5.57 -2.88
CA LEU A 37 6.64 -6.32 -3.24
C LEU A 37 5.75 -5.52 -4.19
N GLU A 38 5.53 -4.24 -3.90
CA GLU A 38 4.81 -3.31 -4.78
C GLU A 38 5.42 -3.30 -6.19
N GLY A 39 6.75 -3.15 -6.30
CA GLY A 39 7.44 -3.16 -7.59
C GLY A 39 7.32 -4.50 -8.34
N LEU A 40 7.40 -5.62 -7.62
CA LEU A 40 7.23 -6.96 -8.21
C LEU A 40 5.81 -7.17 -8.75
N LEU A 41 4.80 -6.74 -7.99
CA LEU A 41 3.40 -6.85 -8.39
C LEU A 41 3.08 -5.93 -9.57
N SER A 42 3.53 -4.67 -9.54
CA SER A 42 3.38 -3.74 -10.66
C SER A 42 3.97 -4.33 -11.93
N HIS A 43 5.23 -4.78 -11.87
CA HIS A 43 5.91 -5.33 -13.05
C HIS A 43 5.23 -6.60 -13.57
N ALA A 44 4.78 -7.50 -12.69
CA ALA A 44 4.08 -8.70 -13.09
C ALA A 44 2.73 -8.40 -13.76
N THR A 45 1.96 -7.45 -13.21
CA THR A 45 0.68 -7.02 -13.78
C THR A 45 0.85 -6.30 -15.10
N ASP A 46 1.85 -5.43 -15.24
CA ASP A 46 2.17 -4.77 -16.51
C ASP A 46 2.46 -5.80 -17.62
N ASN A 47 3.28 -6.81 -17.30
CA ASN A 47 3.56 -7.89 -18.24
C ASN A 47 2.30 -8.70 -18.58
N LEU A 48 1.43 -9.01 -17.61
CA LEU A 48 0.18 -9.72 -17.88
C LEU A 48 -0.76 -8.91 -18.77
N LEU A 49 -0.89 -7.60 -18.52
CA LEU A 49 -1.71 -6.70 -19.32
C LEU A 49 -1.22 -6.65 -20.77
N GLU A 50 0.09 -6.52 -20.97
CA GLU A 50 0.71 -6.56 -22.31
C GLU A 50 0.39 -7.90 -23.01
N ARG A 51 0.62 -9.03 -22.34
CA ARG A 51 0.42 -10.37 -22.95
C ARG A 51 -1.05 -10.65 -23.28
N PHE A 52 -1.99 -10.24 -22.42
CA PHE A 52 -3.41 -10.37 -22.72
C PHE A 52 -3.85 -9.44 -23.85
N GLY A 53 -3.30 -8.22 -23.93
CA GLY A 53 -3.51 -7.30 -25.05
C GLY A 53 -3.04 -7.91 -26.38
N GLU A 54 -1.79 -8.37 -26.44
CA GLU A 54 -1.22 -9.05 -27.63
C GLU A 54 -2.05 -10.27 -28.06
N ALA A 55 -2.50 -11.08 -27.11
CA ALA A 55 -3.33 -12.26 -27.37
C ALA A 55 -4.71 -11.85 -27.92
N ASN A 56 -5.32 -10.80 -27.38
CA ASN A 56 -6.60 -10.27 -27.85
C ASN A 56 -6.47 -9.66 -29.25
N ASP A 57 -5.40 -8.93 -29.55
CA ASP A 57 -5.14 -8.32 -30.86
C ASP A 57 -4.86 -9.37 -31.95
N SER A 58 -4.27 -10.51 -31.56
CA SER A 58 -4.07 -11.66 -32.44
C SER A 58 -5.40 -12.31 -32.87
N LEU A 59 -6.46 -12.13 -32.09
CA LEU A 59 -7.81 -12.62 -32.37
C LEU A 59 -8.61 -11.59 -33.18
N SER A 60 -8.29 -11.46 -34.48
CA SER A 60 -9.04 -10.58 -35.37
C SER A 60 -10.54 -10.91 -35.37
N GLU A 61 -11.38 -9.88 -35.53
CA GLU A 61 -12.84 -10.05 -35.50
C GLU A 61 -13.33 -11.08 -36.53
N ALA A 62 -12.76 -11.05 -37.73
CA ALA A 62 -13.05 -12.02 -38.78
C ALA A 62 -12.65 -13.47 -38.41
N LEU A 63 -11.64 -13.67 -37.57
CA LEU A 63 -11.24 -14.98 -37.06
C LEU A 63 -12.19 -15.43 -35.94
N VAL A 64 -12.52 -14.53 -35.02
CA VAL A 64 -13.39 -14.79 -33.86
C VAL A 64 -14.79 -15.20 -34.29
N GLN A 65 -15.37 -14.53 -35.30
CA GLN A 65 -16.71 -14.87 -35.81
C GLN A 65 -16.81 -16.27 -36.47
N ARG A 66 -15.69 -16.96 -36.70
CA ARG A 66 -15.67 -18.30 -37.32
C ARG A 66 -16.02 -19.42 -36.35
N SER A 67 -15.96 -19.18 -35.04
CA SER A 67 -16.22 -20.21 -34.03
C SER A 67 -16.71 -19.59 -32.72
N PRO A 68 -17.78 -20.14 -32.11
CA PRO A 68 -18.25 -19.69 -30.81
C PRO A 68 -17.21 -19.89 -29.69
N GLU A 69 -16.32 -20.88 -29.83
CA GLU A 69 -15.21 -21.09 -28.90
C GLU A 69 -14.21 -19.93 -28.93
N LEU A 70 -13.92 -19.35 -30.10
CA LEU A 70 -13.04 -18.19 -30.21
C LEU A 70 -13.68 -16.92 -29.63
N VAL A 71 -15.00 -16.77 -29.75
CA VAL A 71 -15.75 -15.71 -29.06
C VAL A 71 -15.60 -15.84 -27.54
N ALA A 72 -15.73 -17.07 -27.01
CA ALA A 72 -15.56 -17.32 -25.58
C ALA A 72 -14.13 -17.00 -25.11
N VAL A 73 -13.10 -17.34 -25.88
CA VAL A 73 -11.70 -17.00 -25.56
C VAL A 73 -11.50 -15.48 -25.56
N GLN A 74 -12.00 -14.75 -26.56
CA GLN A 74 -11.87 -13.29 -26.61
C GLN A 74 -12.55 -12.63 -25.39
N ASN A 75 -13.74 -13.09 -25.02
CA ASN A 75 -14.43 -12.58 -23.83
C ASN A 75 -13.68 -12.88 -22.54
N ALA A 76 -13.07 -14.07 -22.42
CA ALA A 76 -12.23 -14.42 -21.28
C ALA A 76 -10.98 -13.53 -21.17
N LEU A 77 -10.33 -13.21 -22.29
CA LEU A 77 -9.18 -12.29 -22.31
C LEU A 77 -9.57 -10.88 -21.89
N LYS A 78 -10.68 -10.34 -22.41
CA LYS A 78 -11.21 -9.04 -22.00
C LYS A 78 -11.54 -9.01 -20.50
N SER A 79 -12.17 -10.08 -20.00
CA SER A 79 -12.50 -10.21 -18.57
C SER A 79 -11.23 -10.25 -17.71
N ALA A 80 -10.19 -10.98 -18.13
CA ALA A 80 -8.91 -11.02 -17.41
C ALA A 80 -8.25 -9.62 -17.32
N VAL A 81 -8.30 -8.83 -18.39
CA VAL A 81 -7.80 -7.44 -18.38
C VAL A 81 -8.57 -6.57 -17.38
N VAL A 82 -9.90 -6.71 -17.30
CA VAL A 82 -10.73 -5.98 -16.33
C VAL A 82 -10.39 -6.41 -14.90
N GLU A 83 -10.25 -7.71 -14.64
CA GLU A 83 -9.89 -8.22 -13.31
C GLU A 83 -8.50 -7.76 -12.85
N LEU A 84 -7.54 -7.57 -13.77
CA LEU A 84 -6.22 -7.02 -13.42
C LEU A 84 -6.29 -5.57 -12.90
N GLN A 85 -7.38 -4.83 -13.13
CA GLN A 85 -7.58 -3.49 -12.57
C GLN A 85 -7.65 -3.51 -11.04
N PHE A 86 -7.94 -4.65 -10.41
CA PHE A 86 -7.87 -4.81 -8.96
C PHE A 86 -6.44 -4.69 -8.39
N GLN A 87 -5.41 -4.72 -9.23
CA GLN A 87 -4.04 -4.46 -8.79
C GLN A 87 -3.85 -3.03 -8.25
N ASP A 88 -4.57 -2.03 -8.76
CA ASP A 88 -4.47 -0.66 -8.24
C ASP A 88 -4.86 -0.60 -6.75
N MET A 89 -5.91 -1.35 -6.37
CA MET A 89 -6.31 -1.44 -4.96
C MET A 89 -5.26 -2.15 -4.09
N ALA A 90 -4.59 -3.19 -4.62
CA ALA A 90 -3.53 -3.88 -3.90
C ALA A 90 -2.33 -2.95 -3.65
N SER A 91 -1.96 -2.14 -4.64
CA SER A 91 -0.93 -1.10 -4.48
C SER A 91 -1.32 -0.05 -3.44
N GLN A 92 -2.58 0.42 -3.44
CA GLN A 92 -3.07 1.35 -2.41
C GLN A 92 -2.96 0.76 -1.00
N LEU A 93 -3.29 -0.53 -0.81
CA LEU A 93 -3.16 -1.21 0.49
C LEU A 93 -1.71 -1.34 0.94
N ILE A 94 -0.78 -1.66 0.03
CA ILE A 94 0.65 -1.75 0.34
C ILE A 94 1.20 -0.38 0.71
N TRP A 95 0.82 0.67 -0.04
CA TRP A 95 1.21 2.04 0.25
C TRP A 95 0.69 2.50 1.62
N HIS A 96 -0.59 2.28 1.91
CA HIS A 96 -1.18 2.63 3.21
C HIS A 96 -0.48 1.91 4.36
N THR A 97 -0.27 0.60 4.22
CA THR A 97 0.45 -0.20 5.23
C THR A 97 1.86 0.34 5.45
N THR A 98 2.57 0.70 4.38
CA THR A 98 3.90 1.29 4.46
C THR A 98 3.88 2.60 5.26
N LYS A 99 2.87 3.46 5.05
CA LYS A 99 2.69 4.71 5.82
C LYS A 99 2.39 4.49 7.29
N VAL A 100 1.55 3.50 7.62
CA VAL A 100 1.28 3.12 9.01
C VAL A 100 2.57 2.66 9.70
N LEU A 101 3.31 1.74 9.08
CA LEU A 101 4.57 1.24 9.64
C LEU A 101 5.63 2.34 9.77
N GLN A 102 5.70 3.24 8.79
CA GLN A 102 6.57 4.42 8.81
C GLN A 102 6.28 5.29 10.02
N SER A 103 4.99 5.60 10.25
CA SER A 103 4.57 6.38 11.42
C SER A 103 4.93 5.70 12.74
N CYS A 104 4.72 4.37 12.85
CA CYS A 104 5.11 3.60 14.03
C CYS A 104 6.63 3.64 14.28
N ALA A 105 7.43 3.45 13.24
CA ALA A 105 8.89 3.45 13.35
C ALA A 105 9.43 4.81 13.85
N PHE A 106 8.85 5.92 13.40
CA PHE A 106 9.28 7.24 13.83
C PHE A 106 8.76 7.63 15.22
N GLN A 107 7.53 7.23 15.58
CA GLN A 107 7.03 7.38 16.95
C GLN A 107 7.92 6.63 17.95
N LEU A 108 8.31 5.39 17.65
CA LEU A 108 9.22 4.61 18.49
C LEU A 108 10.58 5.30 18.68
N ALA A 109 11.16 5.86 17.61
CA ALA A 109 12.41 6.62 17.73
C ALA A 109 12.26 7.86 18.62
N ALA A 110 11.21 8.65 18.40
CA ALA A 110 10.97 9.87 19.16
C ALA A 110 10.78 9.59 20.65
N GLU A 111 10.01 8.54 20.99
CA GLU A 111 9.80 8.13 22.38
C GLU A 111 11.07 7.55 23.03
N ALA A 112 11.88 6.80 22.28
CA ALA A 112 13.10 6.17 22.81
C ALA A 112 14.26 7.16 23.03
N MET A 113 14.39 8.16 22.16
CA MET A 113 15.46 9.16 22.23
C MET A 113 15.14 10.29 23.24
N GLY A 114 13.86 10.55 23.51
CA GLY A 114 13.42 11.70 24.30
C GLY A 114 13.58 13.02 23.53
N SER A 115 13.20 14.13 24.17
CA SER A 115 13.38 15.48 23.63
C SER A 115 14.41 16.23 24.47
N GLU A 116 15.47 16.78 23.85
CA GLU A 116 16.39 17.69 24.55
C GLU A 116 15.78 19.10 24.71
N ASP A 117 16.16 19.81 25.77
CA ASP A 117 15.66 21.18 26.02
C ASP A 117 16.06 22.12 24.87
N GLY A 118 15.07 22.60 24.11
CA GLY A 118 15.26 23.50 22.96
C GLY A 118 15.26 22.81 21.60
N GLU A 119 15.00 21.50 21.55
CA GLU A 119 14.84 20.75 20.32
C GLU A 119 13.39 20.85 19.81
N GLU A 120 13.20 21.18 18.54
CA GLU A 120 11.89 21.18 17.91
C GLU A 120 11.39 19.73 17.77
N PRO A 121 10.15 19.42 18.17
CA PRO A 121 9.63 18.07 18.05
C PRO A 121 9.64 17.62 16.59
N ALA A 122 10.03 16.37 16.35
CA ALA A 122 9.92 15.77 15.03
C ALA A 122 8.48 15.91 14.51
N ALA A 123 8.32 16.40 13.28
CA ALA A 123 7.02 16.62 12.66
C ALA A 123 6.36 15.30 12.23
N LEU A 124 6.07 14.42 13.19
CA LEU A 124 5.52 13.07 13.00
C LEU A 124 4.09 13.09 12.45
N ALA A 125 3.38 14.21 12.60
CA ALA A 125 2.00 14.39 12.15
C ALA A 125 1.85 14.33 10.61
N GLU A 126 2.88 14.71 9.86
CA GLU A 126 2.87 14.68 8.39
C GLU A 126 3.13 13.27 7.82
N MET A 127 3.38 12.28 8.69
CA MET A 127 3.82 10.94 8.30
C MET A 127 2.72 9.88 8.43
N ALA A 128 1.67 10.17 9.18
CA ALA A 128 0.52 9.30 9.32
C ALA A 128 -0.32 9.33 8.03
N PRO A 129 -0.98 8.21 7.64
CA PRO A 129 -1.93 8.25 6.56
C PRO A 129 -3.09 9.21 6.89
N ASP A 130 -3.54 9.99 5.92
CA ASP A 130 -4.66 10.94 6.09
C ASP A 130 -5.96 10.28 6.55
N ARG A 131 -6.11 8.97 6.32
CA ARG A 131 -7.27 8.17 6.73
C ARG A 131 -6.84 6.96 7.57
N PRO A 132 -7.56 6.67 8.67
CA PRO A 132 -7.25 5.54 9.55
C PRO A 132 -7.39 4.18 8.84
N ASN A 133 -8.23 4.11 7.81
CA ASN A 133 -8.41 2.92 6.98
C ASN A 133 -8.13 3.26 5.50
N PRO A 134 -7.59 2.31 4.72
CA PRO A 134 -7.54 2.43 3.27
C PRO A 134 -8.97 2.49 2.70
N VAL A 135 -9.12 3.18 1.57
CA VAL A 135 -10.41 3.33 0.89
C VAL A 135 -10.92 1.96 0.46
N THR A 136 -12.16 1.65 0.81
CA THR A 136 -12.84 0.42 0.39
C THR A 136 -13.53 0.64 -0.97
N GLN A 137 -13.73 -0.43 -1.76
CA GLN A 137 -14.48 -0.33 -3.03
C GLN A 137 -15.86 0.32 -2.85
N SER A 138 -16.53 0.05 -1.72
CA SER A 138 -17.82 0.64 -1.37
C SER A 138 -17.78 2.15 -1.16
N GLU A 139 -16.61 2.73 -0.91
CA GLU A 139 -16.42 4.17 -0.72
C GLU A 139 -16.02 4.90 -2.02
N MET A 140 -15.70 4.18 -3.10
CA MET A 140 -15.42 4.70 -4.45
C MET A 140 -16.67 4.77 -5.35
N ASP A 141 -17.87 4.74 -4.76
CA ASP A 141 -19.17 4.51 -5.42
C ASP A 141 -19.25 4.85 -6.93
N ALA A 142 -19.35 3.77 -7.71
CA ALA A 142 -19.96 3.64 -9.03
C ALA A 142 -19.41 4.50 -10.19
N GLY A 143 -18.17 4.24 -10.60
CA GLY A 143 -17.88 4.15 -12.03
C GLY A 143 -18.12 2.71 -12.47
N SER A 144 -19.35 2.36 -12.89
CA SER A 144 -19.53 1.16 -13.71
C SER A 144 -18.49 1.20 -14.81
N VAL A 145 -17.62 0.20 -14.92
CA VAL A 145 -16.89 -0.01 -16.16
C VAL A 145 -17.98 -0.23 -17.20
N GLU A 146 -18.26 0.79 -18.04
CA GLU A 146 -19.11 0.59 -19.20
C GLU A 146 -18.43 -0.51 -20.02
N LEU A 147 -19.08 -1.67 -19.97
CA LEU A 147 -18.78 -2.82 -20.82
C LEU A 147 -19.11 -2.40 -22.24
N PHE A 148 -18.14 -1.81 -22.94
CA PHE A 148 -18.17 -1.72 -24.41
C PHE A 148 -17.64 -3.02 -25.01
#